data_AF-A0A386RFL4-F1
#
_entry.id   AF-A0A386RFL4-F1
#
_cell.length_a   1.000
_cell.length_b   1.000
_cell.length_c   1.000
_cell.angle_alpha   90.00
_cell.angle_beta   90.00
_cell.angle_gamma   90.00
#
_symmetry.space_group_name_H-M   'P 1'
#
loop_
_entity.id
_entity.type
_entity.pdbx_description
1 polymer ?
#
loop_
_entity_poly.entity_id
_entity_poly.type
_entity_poly.pdbx_seq_one_letter_code
_entity_poly.pdbx_strand_id
1 'polypeptide(L)'
;MQLDTSSFNYSRFISHLRILLVRFLRNKHKDEAPLDPAMLGFMKIKYSKAYETADRIATYLQAKMNWTLDTDDKFYLVLHIWRVTSRQEN
;
A
#
# COMPACT_ATOMS: atom_id res chain seq x y z
N MET A 1 12.53 -4.02 13.80
CA MET A 1 11.94 -2.68 13.87
C MET A 1 10.54 -2.82 14.44
N GLN A 2 10.18 -2.00 15.42
CA GLN A 2 8.79 -1.85 15.88
C GLN A 2 8.23 -0.56 15.29
N LEU A 3 6.95 -0.57 14.90
CA LEU A 3 6.27 0.62 14.38
C LEU A 3 5.65 1.40 15.53
N ASP A 4 5.75 2.72 15.54
CA ASP A 4 5.01 3.56 16.48
C ASP A 4 3.52 3.55 16.14
N THR A 5 2.74 2.82 16.94
CA THR A 5 1.30 2.67 16.78
C THR A 5 0.51 3.93 17.14
N SER A 6 1.13 4.90 17.83
CA SER A 6 0.53 6.19 18.18
C SER A 6 0.74 7.25 17.09
N SER A 7 1.67 7.01 16.16
CA SER A 7 2.00 7.97 15.10
C SER A 7 0.87 8.18 14.08
N PHE A 8 0.81 9.38 13.52
CA PHE A 8 -0.09 9.71 12.42
C PHE A 8 0.13 8.82 11.19
N ASN A 9 1.39 8.50 10.87
CA ASN A 9 1.73 7.65 9.74
C ASN A 9 1.21 6.21 9.91
N TYR A 10 1.26 5.66 11.14
CA TYR A 10 0.66 4.36 11.43
C TYR A 10 -0.86 4.39 11.29
N SER A 11 -1.54 5.39 11.86
CA SER A 11 -2.99 5.56 11.73
C SER A 11 -3.44 5.64 10.27
N ARG A 12 -2.70 6.39 9.43
CA ARG A 12 -2.96 6.49 7.99
C ARG A 12 -2.73 5.17 7.27
N PHE A 13 -1.69 4.42 7.62
CA PHE A 13 -1.41 3.10 7.03
C PHE A 13 -2.53 2.10 7.33
N ILE A 14 -2.95 1.98 8.59
CA ILE A 14 -4.05 1.08 8.98
C ILE A 14 -5.37 1.48 8.31
N SER A 15 -5.65 2.79 8.24
CA SER A 15 -6.86 3.28 7.56
C SER A 15 -6.86 2.91 6.08
N HIS A 16 -5.72 3.07 5.39
CA HIS A 16 -5.59 2.68 3.98
C HIS A 16 -5.80 1.18 3.78
N LEU A 17 -5.17 0.33 4.62
CA LEU A 17 -5.38 -1.12 4.58
C LEU A 17 -6.85 -1.47 4.78
N ARG A 18 -7.53 -0.86 5.75
CA ARG A 18 -8.95 -1.11 6.01
C ARG A 18 -9.81 -0.78 4.79
N ILE A 19 -9.60 0.38 4.18
CA ILE A 19 -10.35 0.81 2.99
C ILE A 19 -10.08 -0.15 1.82
N LEU A 20 -8.82 -0.51 1.59
CA LEU A 20 -8.42 -1.46 0.55
C LEU A 20 -9.16 -2.80 0.72
N LEU A 21 -9.09 -3.40 1.91
CA LEU A 21 -9.73 -4.69 2.19
C LEU A 21 -11.25 -4.61 2.08
N VAL A 22 -11.89 -3.55 2.60
CA VAL A 22 -13.34 -3.35 2.48
C VAL A 22 -13.78 -3.21 1.02
N ARG A 23 -12.97 -2.55 0.18
CA ARG A 23 -13.25 -2.42 -1.26
C ARG A 23 -13.23 -3.78 -1.96
N PHE A 24 -12.21 -4.59 -1.69
CA PHE A 24 -12.12 -5.97 -2.23
C PHE A 24 -13.27 -6.86 -1.73
N LEU A 25 -13.60 -6.81 -0.43
CA LEU A 25 -14.73 -7.58 0.13
C LEU A 25 -16.07 -7.24 -0.52
N ARG A 26 -16.25 -5.98 -0.95
CA ARG A 26 -17.47 -5.51 -1.59
C ARG A 26 -17.45 -5.66 -3.12
N ASN A 27 -16.38 -6.22 -3.68
CA ASN A 27 -16.13 -6.29 -5.12
C ASN A 27 -16.38 -4.96 -5.84
N LYS A 28 -15.96 -3.84 -5.23
CA LYS A 28 -16.13 -2.50 -5.79
C LYS A 28 -14.90 -2.09 -6.59
N HIS A 29 -15.14 -1.44 -7.72
CA HIS A 29 -14.10 -0.75 -8.47
C HIS A 29 -13.78 0.61 -7.83
N LYS A 30 -12.63 1.18 -8.20
CA LYS A 30 -12.31 2.57 -7.89
C LYS A 30 -13.07 3.46 -8.87
N ASP A 31 -13.68 4.53 -8.34
CA ASP A 31 -14.34 5.56 -9.16
C ASP A 31 -13.35 6.67 -9.60
N GLU A 32 -12.11 6.60 -9.13
CA GLU A 32 -11.06 7.57 -9.38
C GLU A 32 -10.36 7.30 -10.73
N ALA A 33 -9.90 8.37 -11.38
CA ALA A 33 -9.06 8.24 -12.56
C ALA A 33 -7.75 7.51 -12.18
N PRO A 34 -7.30 6.55 -13.00
CA PRO A 34 -6.09 5.79 -12.70
C PRO A 34 -4.86 6.70 -12.70
N LEU A 35 -3.88 6.39 -11.84
CA LEU A 35 -2.59 7.05 -11.86
C LEU A 35 -1.80 6.68 -13.11
N ASP A 36 -0.84 7.53 -13.49
CA ASP A 36 0.15 7.17 -14.49
C ASP A 36 0.98 5.96 -13.99
N PRO A 37 0.99 4.82 -14.71
CA PRO A 37 1.77 3.65 -14.31
C PRO A 37 3.27 3.92 -14.11
N ALA A 38 3.83 4.94 -14.75
CA ALA A 38 5.21 5.36 -14.55
C ALA A 38 5.50 5.77 -13.09
N MET A 39 4.48 6.23 -12.35
CA MET A 39 4.61 6.59 -10.94
C MET A 39 4.99 5.39 -10.07
N LEU A 40 4.41 4.21 -10.32
CA LEU A 40 4.80 2.99 -9.60
C LEU A 40 6.23 2.58 -9.96
N GLY A 41 6.63 2.76 -11.23
CA GLY A 41 8.01 2.55 -11.66
C GLY A 41 9.00 3.42 -10.88
N PHE A 42 8.67 4.70 -10.70
CA PHE A 42 9.47 5.60 -9.87
C PHE A 42 9.51 5.17 -8.39
N MET A 43 8.38 4.74 -7.82
CA MET A 43 8.34 4.21 -6.44
C MET A 43 9.25 2.99 -6.25
N LYS A 44 9.30 2.07 -7.24
CA LYS A 44 10.18 0.90 -7.20
C LYS A 44 11.65 1.28 -7.09
N ILE A 45 12.07 2.32 -7.82
CA ILE A 45 13.45 2.82 -7.81
C ILE A 45 13.73 3.56 -6.49
N LYS A 46 12.86 4.48 -6.10
CA LYS A 46 13.11 5.39 -4.96
C LYS A 46 12.91 4.72 -3.60
N TYR A 47 11.95 3.80 -3.48
CA TYR A 47 11.54 3.18 -2.23
C TYR A 47 11.53 1.64 -2.34
N SER A 48 12.63 1.08 -2.85
CA SER A 48 12.75 -0.35 -3.19
C SER A 48 12.28 -1.31 -2.08
N LYS A 49 12.72 -1.10 -0.83
CA LYS A 49 12.30 -1.95 0.32
C LYS A 49 10.79 -1.88 0.59
N ALA A 50 10.20 -0.70 0.46
CA ALA A 50 8.76 -0.53 0.63
C ALA A 50 7.98 -1.16 -0.55
N TYR A 51 8.51 -1.05 -1.76
CA TYR A 51 7.98 -1.72 -2.94
C TYR A 51 8.01 -3.25 -2.80
N GLU A 52 9.14 -3.83 -2.43
CA GLU A 52 9.26 -5.27 -2.18
C GLU A 52 8.29 -5.75 -1.09
N THR A 53 8.09 -4.95 -0.04
CA THR A 53 7.13 -5.27 1.02
C THR A 53 5.69 -5.23 0.49
N ALA A 54 5.33 -4.22 -0.29
CA ALA A 54 4.01 -4.13 -0.92
C ALA A 54 3.77 -5.30 -1.89
N ASP A 55 4.79 -5.72 -2.64
CA ASP A 55 4.68 -6.84 -3.57
C ASP A 55 4.46 -8.17 -2.83
N ARG A 56 5.17 -8.39 -1.71
CA ARG A 56 4.92 -9.56 -0.84
C ARG A 56 3.49 -9.58 -0.27
N ILE A 57 2.94 -8.42 0.09
CA ILE A 57 1.55 -8.31 0.54
C ILE A 57 0.60 -8.64 -0.62
N ALA A 58 0.86 -8.13 -1.82
CA ALA A 58 0.05 -8.42 -3.01
C ALA A 58 0.06 -9.93 -3.33
N THR A 59 1.24 -10.58 -3.30
CA THR A 59 1.36 -12.03 -3.49
C THR A 59 0.58 -12.80 -2.43
N TYR A 60 0.65 -12.38 -1.16
CA TYR A 60 -0.10 -13.03 -0.08
C TYR A 60 -1.62 -12.90 -0.28
N LEU A 61 -2.12 -11.71 -0.61
CA LEU A 61 -3.54 -11.48 -0.85
C LEU A 61 -4.05 -12.25 -2.07
N GLN A 62 -3.25 -12.35 -3.13
CA GLN A 62 -3.56 -13.18 -4.28
C GLN A 62 -3.65 -14.66 -3.89
N ALA A 63 -2.65 -15.18 -3.18
CA ALA A 63 -2.60 -16.60 -2.82
C ALA A 63 -3.70 -17.02 -1.83
N LYS A 64 -4.10 -16.14 -0.90
CA LYS A 64 -5.08 -16.46 0.14
C LYS A 64 -6.51 -16.11 -0.21
N MET A 65 -6.71 -15.03 -0.97
CA MET A 65 -8.04 -14.46 -1.21
C MET A 65 -8.39 -14.35 -2.70
N ASN A 66 -7.45 -14.68 -3.60
CA ASN A 66 -7.57 -14.45 -5.05
C ASN A 66 -7.80 -12.97 -5.40
N TRP A 67 -7.23 -12.05 -4.60
CA TRP A 67 -7.33 -10.62 -4.82
C TRP A 67 -6.08 -10.06 -5.50
N THR A 68 -6.27 -9.52 -6.70
CA THR A 68 -5.22 -8.87 -7.47
C THR A 68 -5.18 -7.38 -7.17
N LEU A 69 -4.05 -6.90 -6.64
CA LEU A 69 -3.81 -5.46 -6.49
C LEU A 69 -3.37 -4.86 -7.82
N ASP A 70 -4.05 -3.77 -8.22
CA ASP A 70 -3.67 -2.99 -9.40
C ASP A 70 -2.45 -2.08 -9.13
N THR A 71 -2.02 -1.36 -10.16
CA THR A 71 -0.88 -0.43 -10.10
C THR A 71 -1.05 0.64 -9.03
N ASP A 72 -2.26 1.17 -8.88
CA ASP A 72 -2.57 2.27 -7.96
C ASP A 72 -2.62 1.76 -6.51
N ASP A 73 -3.20 0.58 -6.29
CA ASP A 73 -3.18 -0.09 -4.98
C ASP A 73 -1.76 -0.33 -4.53
N LYS A 74 -0.92 -0.88 -5.42
CA LYS A 74 0.50 -1.08 -5.12
C LYS A 74 1.17 0.27 -4.84
N PHE A 75 0.94 1.29 -5.66
CA PHE A 75 1.52 2.63 -5.46
C PHE A 75 1.21 3.19 -4.06
N TYR A 76 -0.06 3.24 -3.68
CA TYR A 76 -0.44 3.77 -2.38
C TYR A 76 0.06 2.90 -1.23
N LEU A 77 0.05 1.58 -1.39
CA LEU A 77 0.61 0.67 -0.40
C LEU A 77 2.11 0.90 -0.20
N VAL A 78 2.90 1.08 -1.26
CA VAL A 78 4.32 1.45 -1.16
C VAL A 78 4.48 2.76 -0.41
N LEU A 79 3.70 3.78 -0.76
CA LEU A 79 3.78 5.09 -0.11
C LEU A 79 3.50 5.01 1.39
N HIS A 80 2.46 4.28 1.79
CA HIS A 80 2.10 4.14 3.20
C HIS A 80 3.10 3.29 3.98
N ILE A 81 3.63 2.21 3.40
CA ILE A 81 4.71 1.43 4.01
C ILE A 81 5.93 2.32 4.22
N TRP A 82 6.37 3.03 3.18
CA TRP A 82 7.52 3.92 3.30
C TRP A 82 7.33 4.98 4.38
N ARG A 83 6.16 5.62 4.44
CA ARG A 83 5.85 6.61 5.49
C ARG A 83 5.93 6.02 6.89
N VAL A 84 5.31 4.86 7.13
CA VAL A 84 5.32 4.24 8.46
C VAL A 84 6.68 3.66 8.84
N THR A 85 7.57 3.34 7.88
CA THR A 85 8.89 2.79 8.19
C THR A 85 10.03 3.83 8.20
N SER A 86 9.88 4.95 7.48
CA SER A 86 10.96 5.92 7.25
C SER A 86 10.66 7.31 7.79
N ARG A 87 9.39 7.65 8.02
CA ARG A 87 8.97 8.91 8.65
C ARG A 87 8.33 8.61 9.99
N GLN A 88 9.14 8.14 10.93
CA GLN A 88 8.82 8.27 12.35
C GLN A 88 9.27 9.69 12.68
N GLU A 89 8.36 10.67 12.63
CA GLU A 89 8.76 12.07 12.84
C GLU A 89 9.32 12.26 14.26
N ASN A 90 10.43 12.99 14.33
CA ASN A 90 10.83 13.77 15.51
C ASN A 90 9.81 14.88 15.75
#